data_AF-A0A9P5PLJ3-F1
#
_entry.id   AF-A0A9P5PLJ3-F1
#
_cell.length_a   1.000
_cell.length_b   1.000
_cell.length_c   1.000
_cell.angle_alpha   90.00
_cell.angle_beta   90.00
_cell.angle_gamma   90.00
#
_symmetry.space_group_name_H-M   'P 1'
#
loop_
_entity.id
_entity.type
_entity.pdbx_description
1 polymer ?
#
loop_
_entity_poly.entity_id
_entity_poly.type
_entity_poly.pdbx_seq_one_letter_code
_entity_poly.pdbx_strand_id
1 'polypeptide(L)'
;MSQRSKPHLPHQLVVDILKEPWMKSCKSFAFSEGAHRRRCDIVDGNKDDISAETYVLGLDGGCFMLLDNFRQGKSGWFNLMSMPSSSSSKPHHLYMGYSILNMAIDDGDPLFAFESIRLGALVNATNGRGQTPLLQCLERMYDLVELEKIIAFSPPSLRAAAGLDNLTFLKARMNRIALLLVEQHADVNATVKWQGKSVTPLYFATCVLRDFELARLLLTHGADPYPHSPAESIRTDMLHFQQLAEETRTRIKNNGGIIRPPRPCPCFSGKALSDCHDTGERHPYPDEFLCKCGSEKAYSKCCKGRNMQTVERWNSKEQWCYWSSMLCLFPILIHSCSQDSACSSCYLSNHALS
;
A
#
# COMPACT_ATOMS: atom_id res chain seq x y z
N MET A 1 2.81 23.39 19.74
CA MET A 1 2.39 22.47 18.66
C MET A 1 2.83 21.08 19.11
N SER A 2 1.92 20.16 19.41
CA SER A 2 2.32 18.82 19.89
C SER A 2 3.28 18.21 18.86
N GLN A 3 4.35 17.56 19.32
CA GLN A 3 5.30 16.86 18.44
C GLN A 3 4.57 15.66 17.82
N ARG A 4 3.72 15.92 16.82
CA ARG A 4 3.01 14.92 16.04
C ARG A 4 4.05 13.93 15.49
N SER A 5 3.81 12.64 15.66
CA SER A 5 4.76 11.61 15.23
C SER A 5 4.99 11.73 13.72
N LYS A 6 6.25 11.67 13.30
CA LYS A 6 6.60 11.53 11.88
C LYS A 6 6.07 10.19 11.35
N PRO A 7 5.78 10.08 10.04
CA PRO A 7 5.54 8.78 9.43
C PRO A 7 6.65 7.79 9.80
N HIS A 8 6.30 6.52 10.00
CA HIS A 8 7.26 5.43 10.19
C HIS A 8 7.93 5.12 8.85
N LEU A 9 8.67 6.08 8.31
CA LEU A 9 9.41 5.98 7.05
C LEU A 9 10.77 6.69 7.20
N PRO A 10 11.79 6.28 6.44
CA PRO A 10 13.05 7.01 6.40
C PRO A 10 12.83 8.49 6.03
N HIS A 11 13.46 9.40 6.78
CA HIS A 11 13.22 10.84 6.62
C HIS A 11 13.49 11.31 5.19
N GLN A 12 14.57 10.83 4.57
CA GLN A 12 14.96 11.23 3.21
C GLN A 12 13.91 10.80 2.17
N LEU A 13 13.37 9.59 2.27
CA LEU A 13 12.30 9.12 1.40
C LEU A 13 11.07 10.02 1.47
N VAL A 14 10.67 10.42 2.67
CA VAL A 14 9.53 11.32 2.87
C VAL A 14 9.79 12.67 2.21
N VAL A 15 11.00 13.22 2.40
CA VAL A 15 11.40 14.49 1.78
C VAL A 15 11.40 14.41 0.26
N ASP A 16 11.92 13.33 -0.30
CA ASP A 16 12.03 13.17 -1.76
C ASP A 16 10.65 13.01 -2.41
N ILE A 17 9.77 12.20 -1.82
CA ILE A 17 8.38 12.08 -2.31
C ILE A 17 7.65 13.42 -2.23
N LEU A 18 7.79 14.18 -1.13
CA LEU A 18 7.10 15.47 -0.99
C LEU A 18 7.58 16.54 -1.99
N LYS A 19 8.78 16.40 -2.57
CA LYS A 19 9.30 17.29 -3.61
C LYS A 19 8.72 17.01 -4.99
N GLU A 20 8.14 15.84 -5.19
CA GLU A 20 7.59 15.44 -6.48
C GLU A 20 6.43 16.36 -6.90
N PRO A 21 6.35 16.78 -8.18
CA PRO A 21 5.31 17.71 -8.64
C PRO A 21 3.88 17.22 -8.34
N TRP A 22 3.67 15.91 -8.42
CA TRP A 22 2.38 15.27 -8.18
C TRP A 22 1.95 15.21 -6.70
N MET A 23 2.82 15.63 -5.76
CA MET A 23 2.47 15.79 -4.34
C MET A 23 1.97 17.19 -3.97
N LYS A 24 2.09 18.19 -4.87
CA LYS A 24 1.84 19.61 -4.55
C LYS A 24 0.46 19.89 -3.91
N SER A 25 -0.58 19.17 -4.30
CA SER A 25 -1.94 19.30 -3.74
C SER A 25 -2.36 18.14 -2.84
N CYS A 26 -1.48 17.16 -2.61
CA CYS A 26 -1.77 15.96 -1.84
C CYS A 26 -1.57 16.22 -0.33
N LYS A 27 -2.66 16.21 0.44
CA LYS A 27 -2.61 16.18 1.90
C LYS A 27 -2.54 14.73 2.37
N SER A 28 -1.33 14.22 2.54
CA SER A 28 -1.15 12.81 2.89
C SER A 28 -1.70 12.48 4.28
N PHE A 29 -2.48 11.41 4.38
CA PHE A 29 -3.02 10.86 5.62
C PHE A 29 -1.92 10.37 6.55
N ALA A 30 -0.71 10.05 6.05
CA ALA A 30 0.45 9.67 6.85
C ALA A 30 0.79 10.68 7.96
N PHE A 31 0.47 11.96 7.74
CA PHE A 31 0.68 13.06 8.69
C PHE A 31 -0.55 13.41 9.54
N SER A 32 -1.66 12.68 9.37
CA SER A 32 -2.90 12.92 10.09
C SER A 32 -2.85 12.38 11.52
N GLU A 33 -3.77 12.87 12.35
CA GLU A 33 -4.00 12.35 13.70
C GLU A 33 -4.50 10.90 13.67
N GLY A 34 -5.25 10.51 12.62
CA GLY A 34 -5.68 9.13 12.41
C GLY A 34 -4.50 8.18 12.21
N ALA A 35 -3.53 8.57 11.36
CA ALA A 35 -2.32 7.77 11.16
C ALA A 35 -1.43 7.73 12.41
N HIS A 36 -1.36 8.83 13.19
CA HIS A 36 -0.65 8.83 14.46
C HIS A 36 -1.23 7.81 15.44
N ARG A 37 -2.55 7.85 15.67
CA ARG A 37 -3.24 6.88 16.54
C ARG A 37 -3.01 5.44 16.09
N ARG A 38 -3.14 5.16 14.79
CA ARG A 38 -2.82 3.84 14.21
C ARG A 38 -1.38 3.41 14.52
N ARG A 39 -0.40 4.30 14.40
CA ARG A 39 0.98 3.97 14.77
C ARG A 39 1.10 3.62 16.26
N CYS A 40 0.39 4.31 17.15
CA CYS A 40 0.33 3.95 18.57
C CYS A 40 -0.30 2.57 18.77
N ASP A 41 -1.45 2.29 18.15
CA ASP A 41 -2.15 1.00 18.27
C ASP A 41 -1.26 -0.20 17.83
N ILE A 42 -0.52 -0.01 16.73
CA ILE A 42 0.43 -1.00 16.20
C ILE A 42 1.59 -1.24 17.16
N VAL A 43 2.06 -0.17 17.80
CA VAL A 43 3.18 -0.19 18.75
C VAL A 43 2.76 -0.85 20.07
N ASP A 44 1.51 -0.68 20.49
CA ASP A 44 0.93 -1.23 21.71
C ASP A 44 0.58 -2.73 21.61
N GLY A 45 0.79 -3.32 20.44
CA GLY A 45 0.66 -4.76 20.25
C GLY A 45 -0.76 -5.23 19.94
N ASN A 46 -1.66 -4.31 19.57
CA ASN A 46 -2.96 -4.67 19.02
C ASN A 46 -2.79 -5.16 17.56
N LYS A 47 -2.15 -6.33 17.41
CA LYS A 47 -1.73 -6.91 16.13
C LYS A 47 -2.89 -7.48 15.31
N ASP A 48 -4.03 -7.74 15.97
CA ASP A 48 -5.22 -8.30 15.31
C ASP A 48 -5.79 -7.37 14.23
N ASP A 49 -5.42 -6.08 14.24
CA ASP A 49 -5.98 -5.03 13.38
C ASP A 49 -5.14 -4.69 12.13
N ILE A 50 -3.97 -5.34 11.94
CA ILE A 50 -3.09 -5.10 10.76
C ILE A 50 -3.34 -6.14 9.65
N SER A 51 -3.65 -7.38 10.04
CA SER A 51 -3.87 -8.51 9.11
C SER A 51 -5.33 -8.91 8.96
N ALA A 52 -6.21 -8.55 9.90
CA ALA A 52 -7.62 -8.87 9.86
C ALA A 52 -8.44 -7.60 10.11
N GLU A 53 -9.36 -7.32 9.19
CA GLU A 53 -10.65 -6.70 9.45
C GLU A 53 -10.76 -5.91 10.77
N THR A 54 -10.57 -4.59 10.83
CA THR A 54 -11.54 -3.69 11.52
C THR A 54 -11.32 -2.18 11.40
N TYR A 55 -12.49 -1.52 11.44
CA TYR A 55 -12.83 -0.12 11.71
C TYR A 55 -11.95 1.04 11.19
N VAL A 56 -12.50 1.64 10.13
CA VAL A 56 -12.56 3.07 9.87
C VAL A 56 -12.74 3.85 11.19
N LEU A 57 -11.73 4.63 11.57
CA LEU A 57 -11.97 5.73 12.49
C LEU A 57 -12.87 6.73 11.76
N GLY A 58 -13.99 7.06 12.39
CA GLY A 58 -14.98 8.02 11.90
C GLY A 58 -14.32 9.26 11.30
N LEU A 59 -14.30 9.29 9.97
CA LEU A 59 -14.31 10.52 9.21
C LEU A 59 -15.78 10.72 8.87
N ASP A 60 -16.39 11.75 9.46
CA ASP A 60 -17.70 12.24 9.10
C ASP A 60 -17.91 12.11 7.59
N GLY A 61 -19.03 11.48 7.21
CA GLY A 61 -19.29 10.90 5.89
C GLY A 61 -19.38 11.91 4.73
N GLY A 62 -18.29 12.63 4.45
CA GLY A 62 -18.22 13.67 3.42
C GLY A 62 -17.46 13.27 2.16
N CYS A 63 -16.45 12.39 2.24
CA CYS A 63 -15.62 12.07 1.06
C CYS A 63 -16.12 10.86 0.24
N PHE A 64 -16.78 9.88 0.86
CA PHE A 64 -17.29 8.70 0.14
C PHE A 64 -18.59 8.97 -0.64
N MET A 65 -19.30 10.06 -0.33
CA MET A 65 -20.52 10.46 -1.06
C MET A 65 -20.27 10.93 -2.50
N LEU A 66 -19.03 11.20 -2.92
CA LEU A 66 -18.75 11.64 -4.30
C LEU A 66 -18.58 10.49 -5.30
N LEU A 67 -18.19 9.30 -4.86
CA LEU A 67 -18.00 8.15 -5.75
C LEU A 67 -19.28 7.35 -5.99
N ASP A 68 -20.15 7.21 -4.99
CA ASP A 68 -21.45 6.52 -5.15
C ASP A 68 -22.50 7.37 -5.91
N ASN A 69 -22.45 8.70 -5.80
CA ASN A 69 -23.31 9.59 -6.60
C ASN A 69 -22.94 9.56 -8.09
N PHE A 70 -21.68 9.27 -8.42
CA PHE A 70 -21.21 9.20 -9.81
C PHE A 70 -21.65 7.91 -10.52
N ARG A 71 -21.79 6.79 -9.80
CA ARG A 71 -22.25 5.50 -10.36
C ARG A 71 -23.77 5.42 -10.59
N GLN A 72 -24.57 6.30 -9.97
CA GLN A 72 -26.05 6.26 -10.04
C GLN A 72 -26.68 7.29 -10.98
N GLY A 73 -25.89 7.97 -11.83
CA GLY A 73 -26.44 8.88 -12.85
C GLY A 73 -27.15 10.11 -12.30
N LYS A 74 -26.84 10.55 -11.07
CA LYS A 74 -27.36 11.79 -10.48
C LYS A 74 -26.35 12.90 -10.71
N SER A 75 -26.51 13.61 -11.83
CA SER A 75 -25.76 14.82 -12.15
C SER A 75 -26.15 15.97 -11.22
N GLY A 76 -25.16 16.70 -10.72
CA GLY A 76 -25.34 18.11 -10.33
C GLY A 76 -24.94 18.43 -8.90
N TRP A 77 -23.83 19.16 -8.76
CA TRP A 77 -23.67 20.11 -7.67
C TRP A 77 -24.74 21.21 -7.84
N PHE A 78 -25.87 21.16 -7.11
CA PHE A 78 -26.62 22.28 -6.50
C PHE A 78 -28.07 21.88 -6.08
N ASN A 79 -28.40 22.00 -4.78
CA ASN A 79 -29.72 22.19 -4.11
C ASN A 79 -30.78 21.05 -4.19
N LEU A 80 -31.66 20.74 -3.21
CA LEU A 80 -32.12 21.33 -1.95
C LEU A 80 -32.86 20.24 -1.11
N MET A 81 -32.81 20.34 0.23
CA MET A 81 -33.83 19.94 1.25
C MET A 81 -34.85 18.79 0.99
N SER A 82 -34.82 17.74 1.84
CA SER A 82 -35.94 17.21 2.69
C SER A 82 -36.02 15.67 2.80
N MET A 83 -35.74 15.17 4.03
CA MET A 83 -36.36 14.04 4.76
C MET A 83 -36.11 12.57 4.36
N PRO A 84 -36.33 11.56 5.26
CA PRO A 84 -36.53 11.63 6.72
C PRO A 84 -35.47 10.88 7.54
N SER A 85 -35.31 11.33 8.78
CA SER A 85 -34.80 10.54 9.89
C SER A 85 -35.61 9.25 10.03
N SER A 86 -35.04 8.11 9.65
CA SER A 86 -35.56 6.82 10.10
C SER A 86 -34.45 6.04 10.76
N SER A 87 -34.56 6.03 12.08
CA SER A 87 -34.03 5.02 12.98
C SER A 87 -34.27 3.63 12.41
N SER A 88 -33.27 3.04 11.75
CA SER A 88 -33.24 1.60 11.58
C SER A 88 -31.80 1.12 11.71
N SER A 89 -31.50 0.68 12.92
CA SER A 89 -30.37 -0.16 13.29
C SER A 89 -30.29 -1.38 12.37
N LYS A 90 -29.36 -1.37 11.41
CA LYS A 90 -28.78 -2.59 10.84
C LYS A 90 -27.27 -2.42 10.76
N PRO A 91 -26.48 -3.15 11.58
CA PRO A 91 -25.04 -2.99 11.61
C PRO A 91 -24.36 -3.72 10.44
N HIS A 92 -23.36 -3.06 9.87
CA HIS A 92 -22.06 -3.58 9.43
C HIS A 92 -22.01 -4.99 8.79
N HIS A 93 -22.28 -5.09 7.48
CA HIS A 93 -21.88 -6.28 6.68
C HIS A 93 -21.29 -5.97 5.29
N LEU A 94 -21.06 -4.70 4.94
CA LEU A 94 -20.57 -4.29 3.60
C LEU A 94 -19.07 -3.90 3.54
N TYR A 95 -18.33 -3.99 4.66
CA TYR A 95 -16.94 -3.50 4.75
C TYR A 95 -15.97 -4.48 5.44
N MET A 96 -16.27 -5.78 5.44
CA MET A 96 -15.28 -6.80 5.84
C MET A 96 -14.15 -6.88 4.79
N GLY A 97 -12.90 -6.84 5.23
CA GLY A 97 -11.70 -6.99 4.39
C GLY A 97 -11.05 -5.71 3.85
N TYR A 98 -11.42 -4.51 4.31
CA TYR A 98 -10.80 -3.26 3.82
C TYR A 98 -9.50 -2.91 4.57
N SER A 99 -8.33 -3.07 3.92
CA SER A 99 -7.03 -2.78 4.54
C SER A 99 -6.67 -1.28 4.49
N ILE A 100 -5.72 -0.85 5.34
CA ILE A 100 -5.14 0.50 5.30
C ILE A 100 -4.49 0.84 3.95
N LEU A 101 -3.95 -0.17 3.27
CA LEU A 101 -3.36 -0.02 1.95
C LEU A 101 -4.44 0.29 0.89
N ASN A 102 -5.64 -0.29 1.02
CA ASN A 102 -6.76 0.00 0.14
C ASN A 102 -7.23 1.46 0.30
N MET A 103 -7.22 2.01 1.51
CA MET A 103 -7.53 3.44 1.73
C MET A 103 -6.49 4.34 1.05
N ALA A 104 -5.20 4.03 1.17
CA ALA A 104 -4.15 4.78 0.49
C ALA A 104 -4.32 4.78 -1.04
N ILE A 105 -4.83 3.67 -1.60
CA ILE A 105 -5.15 3.54 -3.02
C ILE A 105 -6.37 4.40 -3.40
N ASP A 106 -7.45 4.39 -2.63
CA ASP A 106 -8.65 5.18 -2.96
C ASP A 106 -8.38 6.68 -3.00
N ASP A 107 -7.60 7.16 -2.03
CA ASP A 107 -7.23 8.58 -1.88
C ASP A 107 -6.11 9.01 -2.84
N GLY A 108 -5.40 8.04 -3.42
CA GLY A 108 -4.17 8.27 -4.15
C GLY A 108 -3.12 8.95 -3.34
N ASP A 109 -2.77 8.34 -2.22
CA ASP A 109 -1.77 8.80 -1.28
C ASP A 109 -0.54 7.86 -1.29
N PRO A 110 0.48 8.15 -2.11
CA PRO A 110 1.67 7.31 -2.18
C PRO A 110 2.40 7.21 -0.84
N LEU A 111 2.53 8.31 -0.08
CA LEU A 111 3.21 8.31 1.21
C LEU A 111 2.52 7.39 2.21
N PHE A 112 1.18 7.42 2.25
CA PHE A 112 0.43 6.52 3.12
C PHE A 112 0.49 5.07 2.64
N ALA A 113 0.61 4.82 1.33
CA ALA A 113 0.85 3.47 0.80
C ALA A 113 2.24 2.94 1.21
N PHE A 114 3.30 3.76 1.11
CA PHE A 114 4.63 3.44 1.62
C PHE A 114 4.59 3.07 3.10
N GLU A 115 3.98 3.93 3.92
CA GLU A 115 3.89 3.70 5.36
C GLU A 115 3.06 2.44 5.68
N SER A 116 1.97 2.21 4.97
CA SER A 116 1.14 1.01 5.15
C SER A 116 1.94 -0.27 4.92
N ILE A 117 2.73 -0.34 3.84
CA ILE A 117 3.62 -1.48 3.55
C ILE A 117 4.70 -1.61 4.64
N ARG A 118 5.28 -0.49 5.08
CA ARG A 118 6.29 -0.48 6.16
C ARG A 118 5.73 -1.02 7.48
N LEU A 119 4.47 -0.72 7.77
CA LEU A 119 3.76 -1.15 8.97
C LEU A 119 3.24 -2.60 8.86
N GLY A 120 3.42 -3.25 7.71
CA GLY A 120 3.13 -4.67 7.51
C GLY A 120 1.83 -4.97 6.78
N ALA A 121 1.25 -4.00 6.08
CA ALA A 121 0.13 -4.28 5.20
C ALA A 121 0.50 -5.35 4.16
N LEU A 122 -0.33 -6.39 4.06
CA LEU A 122 -0.13 -7.49 3.12
C LEU A 122 -0.39 -7.01 1.69
N VAL A 123 0.65 -7.02 0.86
CA VAL A 123 0.64 -6.48 -0.51
C VAL A 123 -0.34 -7.23 -1.45
N ASN A 124 -0.74 -8.46 -1.08
CA ASN A 124 -1.66 -9.31 -1.85
C ASN A 124 -2.99 -9.59 -1.14
N ALA A 125 -3.26 -8.98 0.03
CA ALA A 125 -4.52 -9.21 0.72
C ALA A 125 -5.70 -8.66 -0.08
N THR A 126 -6.70 -9.50 -0.35
CA THR A 126 -7.84 -9.09 -1.17
C THR A 126 -8.83 -8.27 -0.37
N ASN A 127 -9.36 -7.21 -0.97
CA ASN A 127 -10.49 -6.47 -0.42
C ASN A 127 -11.80 -7.29 -0.47
N GLY A 128 -12.90 -6.76 0.07
CA GLY A 128 -14.22 -7.42 0.04
C GLY A 128 -14.78 -7.70 -1.37
N ARG A 129 -14.19 -7.14 -2.44
CA ARG A 129 -14.50 -7.44 -3.84
C ARG A 129 -13.61 -8.55 -4.43
N GLY A 130 -12.74 -9.16 -3.62
CA GLY A 130 -11.76 -10.15 -4.05
C GLY A 130 -10.58 -9.56 -4.84
N GLN A 131 -10.38 -8.24 -4.81
CA GLN A 131 -9.28 -7.60 -5.54
C GLN A 131 -8.03 -7.52 -4.68
N THR A 132 -6.89 -7.90 -5.24
CA THR A 132 -5.60 -7.51 -4.68
C THR A 132 -5.43 -5.98 -4.75
N PRO A 133 -4.58 -5.36 -3.91
CA PRO A 133 -4.32 -3.93 -3.94
C PRO A 133 -3.87 -3.44 -5.32
N LEU A 134 -3.07 -4.24 -6.05
CA LEU A 134 -2.67 -3.92 -7.42
C LEU A 134 -3.87 -3.84 -8.36
N LEU A 135 -4.78 -4.81 -8.32
CA LEU A 135 -5.99 -4.82 -9.15
C LEU A 135 -6.93 -3.65 -8.80
N GLN A 136 -7.08 -3.31 -7.52
CA GLN A 136 -7.85 -2.12 -7.10
C GLN A 136 -7.24 -0.83 -7.65
N CYS A 137 -5.90 -0.69 -7.56
CA CYS A 137 -5.20 0.47 -8.07
C CYS A 137 -5.40 0.65 -9.59
N LEU A 138 -5.32 -0.45 -10.36
CA LEU A 138 -5.52 -0.42 -11.81
C LEU A 138 -6.97 -0.11 -12.22
N GLU A 139 -7.96 -0.66 -11.49
CA GLU A 139 -9.36 -0.28 -11.68
C GLU A 139 -9.56 1.21 -11.39
N ARG A 140 -8.96 1.73 -10.32
CA ARG A 140 -9.04 3.16 -9.98
C ARG A 140 -8.40 4.04 -11.05
N MET A 141 -7.25 3.63 -11.60
CA MET A 141 -6.62 4.33 -12.73
C MET A 141 -7.55 4.38 -13.95
N TYR A 142 -8.27 3.29 -14.23
CA TYR A 142 -9.25 3.27 -15.31
C TYR A 142 -10.39 4.26 -15.06
N ASP A 143 -10.94 4.29 -13.84
CA ASP A 143 -11.98 5.27 -13.48
C ASP A 143 -11.52 6.72 -13.70
N LEU A 144 -10.24 7.02 -13.45
CA LEU A 144 -9.67 8.35 -13.70
C LEU A 144 -9.54 8.68 -15.19
N VAL A 145 -9.21 7.69 -16.02
CA VAL A 145 -9.17 7.84 -17.48
C VAL A 145 -10.57 8.07 -18.04
N GLU A 146 -11.58 7.35 -17.55
CA GLU A 146 -12.97 7.58 -17.95
C GLU A 146 -13.47 8.96 -17.49
N LEU A 147 -13.13 9.36 -16.26
CA LEU A 147 -13.44 10.69 -15.75
C LEU A 147 -12.81 11.80 -16.62
N GLU A 148 -11.55 11.64 -17.02
CA GLU A 148 -10.88 12.58 -17.92
C GLU A 148 -11.61 12.73 -19.25
N LYS A 149 -12.04 11.62 -19.86
CA LYS A 149 -12.85 11.64 -21.09
C LYS A 149 -14.16 12.41 -20.87
N ILE A 150 -14.89 12.11 -19.80
CA ILE A 150 -16.15 12.79 -19.47
C ILE A 150 -15.92 14.31 -19.32
N ILE A 151 -14.87 14.71 -18.62
CA ILE A 151 -14.52 16.13 -18.44
C ILE A 151 -14.19 16.77 -19.80
N ALA A 152 -13.42 16.10 -20.66
CA ALA A 152 -13.06 16.62 -21.98
C ALA A 152 -14.28 16.95 -22.84
N PHE A 153 -15.35 16.15 -22.75
CA PHE A 153 -16.62 16.37 -23.46
C PHE A 153 -17.60 17.29 -22.71
N SER A 154 -17.29 17.72 -21.48
CA SER A 154 -18.17 18.58 -20.68
C SER A 154 -18.10 20.07 -21.08
N PRO A 155 -19.14 20.88 -20.80
CA PRO A 155 -19.14 22.33 -21.05
C PRO A 155 -17.93 23.07 -20.45
N PRO A 156 -17.51 24.22 -21.01
CA PRO A 156 -16.34 24.98 -20.55
C PRO A 156 -16.34 25.32 -19.05
N SER A 157 -17.51 25.61 -18.47
CA SER A 157 -17.67 25.92 -17.04
C SER A 157 -17.33 24.72 -16.15
N LEU A 158 -17.77 23.51 -16.53
CA LEU A 158 -17.43 22.28 -15.81
C LEU A 158 -15.96 21.90 -15.99
N ARG A 159 -15.37 22.13 -17.17
CA ARG A 159 -13.93 21.91 -17.40
C ARG A 159 -13.05 22.80 -16.52
N ALA A 160 -13.41 24.08 -16.39
CA ALA A 160 -12.72 25.02 -15.52
C ALA A 160 -12.85 24.65 -14.04
N ALA A 161 -14.04 24.16 -13.63
CA ALA A 161 -14.29 23.71 -12.25
C ALA A 161 -13.65 22.35 -11.92
N ALA A 162 -13.43 21.48 -12.92
CA ALA A 162 -12.91 20.13 -12.73
C ALA A 162 -11.45 20.08 -12.26
N GLY A 163 -10.72 21.20 -12.31
CA GLY A 163 -9.33 21.27 -11.85
C GLY A 163 -8.46 20.20 -12.50
N LEU A 164 -8.33 20.23 -13.83
CA LEU A 164 -7.60 19.22 -14.63
C LEU A 164 -6.18 18.93 -14.11
N ASP A 165 -5.51 19.92 -13.52
CA ASP A 165 -4.21 19.74 -12.85
C ASP A 165 -4.30 18.73 -11.69
N ASN A 166 -5.37 18.79 -10.88
CA ASN A 166 -5.61 17.85 -9.78
C ASN A 166 -5.87 16.42 -10.29
N LEU A 167 -6.59 16.27 -11.40
CA LEU A 167 -6.80 14.96 -12.03
C LEU A 167 -5.49 14.37 -12.56
N THR A 168 -4.68 15.21 -13.22
CA THR A 168 -3.36 14.82 -13.73
C THR A 168 -2.43 14.38 -12.59
N PHE A 169 -2.37 15.14 -11.50
CA PHE A 169 -1.59 14.76 -10.32
C PHE A 169 -2.14 13.51 -9.62
N LEU A 170 -3.45 13.31 -9.59
CA LEU A 170 -4.03 12.08 -9.04
C LEU A 170 -3.67 10.85 -9.89
N LYS A 171 -3.70 10.96 -11.22
CA LYS A 171 -3.23 9.88 -12.13
C LYS A 171 -1.76 9.55 -11.90
N ALA A 172 -0.90 10.57 -11.74
CA ALA A 172 0.51 10.37 -11.44
C ALA A 172 0.73 9.68 -10.07
N ARG A 173 -0.04 10.07 -9.05
CA ARG A 173 -0.03 9.43 -7.72
C ARG A 173 -0.48 7.97 -7.80
N MET A 174 -1.55 7.68 -8.53
CA MET A 174 -2.00 6.32 -8.78
C MET A 174 -0.92 5.48 -9.46
N ASN A 175 -0.30 6.01 -10.50
CA ASN A 175 0.80 5.33 -11.18
C ASN A 175 1.94 5.02 -10.20
N ARG A 176 2.34 5.99 -9.36
CA ARG A 176 3.40 5.73 -8.36
C ARG A 176 3.03 4.61 -7.38
N ILE A 177 1.76 4.52 -6.96
CA ILE A 177 1.27 3.44 -6.09
C ILE A 177 1.31 2.10 -6.84
N ALA A 178 0.86 2.03 -8.09
CA ALA A 178 0.95 0.82 -8.91
C ALA A 178 2.40 0.33 -9.04
N LEU A 179 3.34 1.24 -9.35
CA LEU A 179 4.78 0.95 -9.39
C LEU A 179 5.28 0.41 -8.05
N LEU A 180 4.94 1.07 -6.93
CA LEU A 180 5.32 0.64 -5.59
C LEU A 180 4.84 -0.79 -5.30
N LEU A 181 3.60 -1.13 -5.65
CA LEU A 181 3.05 -2.48 -5.42
C LEU A 181 3.80 -3.54 -6.23
N VAL A 182 4.11 -3.26 -7.51
CA VAL A 182 4.88 -4.18 -8.35
C VAL A 182 6.33 -4.34 -7.85
N GLU A 183 6.97 -3.24 -7.47
CA GLU A 183 8.30 -3.23 -6.83
C GLU A 183 8.29 -4.04 -5.52
N GLN A 184 7.21 -3.95 -4.74
CA GLN A 184 6.98 -4.72 -3.52
C GLN A 184 6.46 -6.14 -3.76
N HIS A 185 6.65 -6.63 -4.98
CA HIS A 185 6.42 -8.01 -5.37
C HIS A 185 4.94 -8.46 -5.30
N ALA A 186 3.99 -7.54 -5.46
CA ALA A 186 2.57 -7.86 -5.66
C ALA A 186 2.38 -8.97 -6.70
N ASP A 187 1.33 -9.78 -6.54
CA ASP A 187 0.97 -10.82 -7.50
C ASP A 187 0.48 -10.18 -8.82
N VAL A 188 1.35 -10.20 -9.82
CA VAL A 188 1.11 -9.63 -11.16
C VAL A 188 0.22 -10.52 -12.03
N ASN A 189 -0.07 -11.75 -11.58
CA ASN A 189 -0.95 -12.71 -12.27
C ASN A 189 -2.28 -12.92 -11.55
N ALA A 190 -2.51 -12.21 -10.44
CA ALA A 190 -3.79 -12.21 -9.74
C ALA A 190 -4.94 -11.94 -10.72
N THR A 191 -6.08 -12.59 -10.51
CA THR A 191 -7.26 -12.40 -11.35
C THR A 191 -8.41 -11.86 -10.53
N VAL A 192 -9.23 -11.00 -11.14
CA VAL A 192 -10.52 -10.58 -10.60
C VAL A 192 -11.60 -10.70 -11.66
N LYS A 193 -12.85 -10.89 -11.23
CA LYS A 193 -14.02 -10.69 -12.09
C LYS A 193 -14.30 -9.20 -12.26
N TRP A 194 -14.13 -8.68 -13.47
CA TRP A 194 -14.42 -7.31 -13.84
C TRP A 194 -15.24 -7.30 -15.14
N GLN A 195 -16.39 -6.63 -15.13
CA GLN A 195 -17.35 -6.62 -16.24
C GLN A 195 -17.69 -8.03 -16.78
N GLY A 196 -17.89 -8.99 -15.88
CA GLY A 196 -18.22 -10.38 -16.22
C GLY A 196 -17.05 -11.22 -16.75
N LYS A 197 -15.85 -10.64 -16.92
CA LYS A 197 -14.65 -11.33 -17.41
C LYS A 197 -13.62 -11.49 -16.29
N SER A 198 -12.82 -12.55 -16.36
CA SER A 198 -11.63 -12.68 -15.50
C SER A 198 -10.49 -11.90 -16.15
N VAL A 199 -9.96 -10.91 -15.43
CA VAL A 199 -8.91 -10.00 -15.91
C VAL A 199 -7.69 -10.01 -14.99
N THR A 200 -6.51 -9.77 -15.57
CA THR A 200 -5.21 -9.69 -14.88
C THR A 200 -4.70 -8.24 -14.84
N PRO A 201 -3.69 -7.92 -14.00
CA PRO A 201 -2.99 -6.65 -14.07
C PRO A 201 -2.47 -6.31 -15.47
N LEU A 202 -1.93 -7.29 -16.19
CA LEU A 202 -1.43 -7.10 -17.55
C LEU A 202 -2.55 -6.73 -18.54
N TYR A 203 -3.74 -7.34 -18.40
CA TYR A 203 -4.92 -6.97 -19.19
C TYR A 203 -5.31 -5.50 -18.96
N PHE A 204 -5.33 -5.04 -17.69
CA PHE A 204 -5.61 -3.63 -17.39
C PHE A 204 -4.58 -2.70 -18.04
N ALA A 205 -3.28 -2.97 -17.85
CA ALA A 205 -2.23 -2.13 -18.40
C ALA A 205 -2.32 -2.00 -19.93
N THR A 206 -2.64 -3.09 -20.63
CA THR A 206 -2.58 -3.15 -22.10
C THR A 206 -3.89 -2.78 -22.77
N CYS A 207 -4.99 -3.45 -22.43
CA CYS A 207 -6.28 -3.31 -23.11
C CYS A 207 -7.11 -2.14 -22.57
N VAL A 208 -6.93 -1.77 -21.30
CA VAL A 208 -7.79 -0.79 -20.62
C VAL A 208 -7.09 0.57 -20.51
N LEU A 209 -5.88 0.60 -19.95
CA LEU A 209 -5.11 1.81 -19.68
C LEU A 209 -4.23 2.22 -20.87
N ARG A 210 -3.84 1.25 -21.72
CA ARG A 210 -2.85 1.42 -22.80
C ARG A 210 -1.51 2.00 -22.30
N ASP A 211 -1.13 1.61 -21.09
CA ASP A 211 0.13 1.98 -20.45
C ASP A 211 1.17 0.88 -20.69
N PHE A 212 1.98 1.07 -21.73
CA PHE A 212 2.99 0.10 -22.14
C PHE A 212 4.19 0.03 -21.21
N GLU A 213 4.50 1.10 -20.47
CA GLU A 213 5.57 1.09 -19.48
C GLU A 213 5.16 0.25 -18.27
N LEU A 214 3.92 0.42 -17.81
CA LEU A 214 3.35 -0.44 -16.79
C LEU A 214 3.26 -1.90 -17.26
N ALA A 215 2.86 -2.14 -18.51
CA ALA A 215 2.83 -3.48 -19.09
C ALA A 215 4.25 -4.11 -19.14
N ARG A 216 5.27 -3.35 -19.56
CA ARG A 216 6.67 -3.79 -19.59
C ARG A 216 7.17 -4.11 -18.17
N LEU A 217 6.82 -3.30 -17.18
CA LEU A 217 7.16 -3.55 -15.79
C LEU A 217 6.51 -4.84 -15.28
N LEU A 218 5.21 -5.02 -15.50
CA LEU A 218 4.49 -6.24 -15.09
C LEU A 218 5.13 -7.49 -15.71
N LEU A 219 5.44 -7.46 -17.00
CA LEU A 219 6.14 -8.54 -17.72
C LEU A 219 7.53 -8.81 -17.13
N THR A 220 8.29 -7.77 -16.82
CA THR A 220 9.60 -7.87 -16.16
C THR A 220 9.47 -8.52 -14.77
N HIS A 221 8.35 -8.29 -14.09
CA HIS A 221 8.06 -8.89 -12.79
C HIS A 221 7.34 -10.25 -12.84
N GLY A 222 7.24 -10.86 -14.03
CA GLY A 222 6.73 -12.22 -14.19
C GLY A 222 5.25 -12.35 -14.56
N ALA A 223 4.63 -11.29 -15.08
CA ALA A 223 3.29 -11.39 -15.63
C ALA A 223 3.28 -12.36 -16.82
N ASP A 224 2.29 -13.26 -16.86
CA ASP A 224 2.06 -14.15 -17.98
C ASP A 224 1.54 -13.34 -19.17
N PRO A 225 2.25 -13.32 -20.33
CA PRO A 225 1.77 -12.65 -21.53
C PRO A 225 0.52 -13.32 -22.14
N TYR A 226 0.19 -14.55 -21.74
CA TYR A 226 -0.91 -15.36 -22.29
C TYR A 226 -1.72 -16.07 -21.19
N PRO A 227 -2.35 -15.34 -20.24
CA PRO A 227 -3.09 -15.94 -19.13
C PRO A 227 -4.15 -16.93 -19.63
N HIS A 228 -4.23 -18.09 -18.99
CA HIS A 228 -5.19 -19.18 -19.27
C HIS A 228 -6.66 -18.86 -18.89
N SER A 229 -7.12 -17.63 -19.12
CA SER A 229 -8.51 -17.22 -18.98
C SER A 229 -9.28 -17.56 -20.27
N PRO A 230 -10.58 -17.90 -20.21
CA PRO A 230 -11.44 -17.98 -21.39
C PRO A 230 -11.56 -16.65 -22.17
N ALA A 231 -10.91 -15.58 -21.69
CA ALA A 231 -10.66 -14.38 -22.47
C ALA A 231 -9.56 -14.64 -23.51
N GLU A 232 -10.00 -15.22 -24.62
CA GLU A 232 -9.32 -15.29 -25.92
C GLU A 232 -8.91 -13.91 -26.49
N SER A 233 -9.08 -12.82 -25.72
CA SER A 233 -9.15 -11.42 -26.16
C SER A 233 -7.91 -10.57 -25.85
N ILE A 234 -6.79 -11.13 -25.37
CA ILE A 234 -5.50 -10.44 -25.52
C ILE A 234 -5.07 -10.44 -27.01
N ARG A 235 -5.65 -11.33 -27.81
CA ARG A 235 -5.46 -11.38 -29.25
C ARG A 235 -6.33 -10.31 -29.91
N THR A 236 -5.72 -9.19 -30.31
CA THR A 236 -5.45 -8.84 -31.74
C THR A 236 -5.25 -7.34 -31.98
N ASP A 237 -5.59 -6.46 -31.05
CA ASP A 237 -5.74 -5.03 -31.42
C ASP A 237 -4.54 -4.13 -31.12
N MET A 238 -3.35 -4.70 -30.87
CA MET A 238 -2.14 -3.88 -30.74
C MET A 238 -0.88 -4.60 -31.16
N LEU A 239 -0.39 -4.29 -32.37
CA LEU A 239 0.95 -4.68 -32.86
C LEU A 239 2.05 -4.38 -31.82
N HIS A 240 1.93 -3.27 -31.10
CA HIS A 240 2.87 -2.88 -30.03
C HIS A 240 2.87 -3.87 -28.85
N PHE A 241 1.72 -4.43 -28.48
CA PHE A 241 1.66 -5.45 -27.43
C PHE A 241 2.29 -6.76 -27.91
N GLN A 242 2.02 -7.16 -29.15
CA GLN A 242 2.64 -8.37 -29.73
C GLN A 242 4.17 -8.24 -29.79
N GLN A 243 4.67 -7.07 -30.19
CA GLN A 243 6.10 -6.76 -30.16
C GLN A 243 6.66 -6.84 -28.74
N LEU A 244 6.00 -6.19 -27.77
CA LEU A 244 6.43 -6.21 -26.36
C LEU A 244 6.43 -7.62 -25.77
N ALA A 245 5.41 -8.42 -26.06
CA ALA A 245 5.30 -9.81 -25.61
C ALA A 245 6.41 -10.68 -26.22
N GLU A 246 6.71 -10.51 -27.51
CA GLU A 246 7.76 -11.28 -28.18
C GLU A 246 9.17 -10.83 -27.75
N GLU A 247 9.40 -9.53 -27.56
CA GLU A 247 10.62 -8.97 -26.95
C GLU A 247 10.86 -9.61 -25.58
N THR A 248 9.82 -9.61 -24.74
CA THR A 248 9.89 -10.18 -23.38
C THR A 248 10.16 -11.68 -23.46
N ARG A 249 9.45 -12.43 -24.32
CA ARG A 249 9.67 -13.86 -24.53
C ARG A 249 11.11 -14.17 -24.92
N THR A 250 11.66 -13.38 -25.83
CA THR A 250 13.04 -13.54 -26.31
C THR A 250 14.03 -13.28 -25.18
N ARG A 251 13.82 -12.21 -24.39
CA ARG A 251 14.63 -11.92 -23.20
C ARG A 251 14.57 -13.04 -22.17
N ILE A 252 13.38 -13.57 -21.89
CA ILE A 252 13.18 -14.69 -20.96
C ILE A 252 13.96 -15.93 -21.41
N LYS A 253 13.84 -16.29 -22.70
CA LYS A 253 14.59 -17.43 -23.27
C LYS A 253 16.09 -17.23 -23.16
N ASN A 254 16.58 -16.04 -23.52
CA ASN A 254 18.01 -15.73 -23.52
C ASN A 254 18.62 -15.69 -22.12
N ASN A 255 17.85 -15.26 -21.11
CA ASN A 255 18.30 -15.16 -19.72
C ASN A 255 18.09 -16.44 -18.91
N GLY A 256 17.68 -17.55 -19.55
CA GLY A 256 17.42 -18.82 -18.85
C GLY A 256 16.17 -18.82 -17.96
N GLY A 257 15.26 -17.86 -18.16
CA GLY A 257 14.02 -17.70 -17.38
C GLY A 257 13.69 -16.24 -17.05
N ILE A 258 12.54 -16.04 -16.41
CA ILE A 258 12.19 -14.74 -15.82
C ILE A 258 12.97 -14.61 -14.50
N ILE A 259 13.92 -13.68 -14.45
CA ILE A 259 14.53 -13.25 -13.19
C ILE A 259 13.79 -12.00 -12.75
N ARG A 260 12.88 -12.15 -11.79
CA ARG A 260 12.14 -11.03 -11.21
C ARG A 260 13.14 -10.06 -10.57
N PRO A 261 13.06 -8.74 -10.83
CA PRO A 261 13.93 -7.77 -10.17
C PRO A 261 13.89 -7.89 -8.65
N PRO A 262 15.02 -7.68 -7.93
CA PRO A 262 15.06 -7.79 -6.48
C PRO A 262 14.01 -6.89 -5.82
N ARG A 263 13.32 -7.40 -4.81
CA ARG A 263 12.35 -6.63 -4.03
C ARG A 263 13.10 -5.56 -3.22
N PRO A 264 12.77 -4.26 -3.32
CA PRO A 264 13.29 -3.27 -2.37
C PRO A 264 12.81 -3.61 -0.96
N CYS A 265 13.69 -3.53 0.03
CA CYS A 265 13.33 -3.90 1.39
C CYS A 265 12.18 -3.00 1.91
N PRO A 266 11.12 -3.55 2.53
CA PRO A 266 10.00 -2.76 3.07
C PRO A 266 10.36 -1.78 4.19
N CYS A 267 11.60 -1.81 4.71
CA CYS A 267 12.12 -0.75 5.57
C CYS A 267 12.47 0.54 4.80
N PHE A 268 12.48 0.48 3.47
CA PHE A 268 12.82 1.53 2.53
C PHE A 268 14.20 2.17 2.75
N SER A 269 15.16 1.38 3.24
CA SER A 269 16.56 1.78 3.42
C SER A 269 17.32 2.05 2.11
N GLY A 270 16.71 1.78 0.95
CA GLY A 270 17.34 1.80 -0.37
C GLY A 270 18.04 0.49 -0.76
N LYS A 271 18.10 -0.50 0.14
CA LYS A 271 18.65 -1.83 -0.15
C LYS A 271 17.59 -2.79 -0.67
N ALA A 272 18.02 -3.81 -1.42
CA ALA A 272 17.17 -4.97 -1.71
C ALA A 272 16.86 -5.74 -0.41
N LEU A 273 15.74 -6.45 -0.38
CA LEU A 273 15.31 -7.26 0.75
C LEU A 273 16.35 -8.34 1.11
N SER A 274 16.91 -9.01 0.08
CA SER A 274 17.97 -10.02 0.20
C SER A 274 19.25 -9.48 0.83
N ASP A 275 19.52 -8.18 0.70
CA ASP A 275 20.72 -7.50 1.21
C ASP A 275 20.43 -6.70 2.49
N CYS A 276 19.24 -6.92 3.08
CA CYS A 276 18.73 -6.19 4.24
C CYS A 276 18.01 -7.19 5.17
N HIS A 277 16.71 -7.04 5.39
CA HIS A 277 16.00 -7.81 6.44
C HIS A 277 15.90 -9.33 6.18
N ASP A 278 16.23 -9.82 4.98
CA ASP A 278 16.23 -11.25 4.62
C ASP A 278 17.63 -11.91 4.70
N THR A 279 18.64 -11.22 5.26
CA THR A 279 19.98 -11.79 5.51
C THR A 279 20.04 -12.68 6.76
N GLY A 280 19.01 -12.63 7.61
CA GLY A 280 19.02 -13.23 8.95
C GLY A 280 19.76 -12.39 10.01
N GLU A 281 20.38 -11.27 9.61
CA GLU A 281 21.03 -10.35 10.54
C GLU A 281 20.01 -9.59 11.40
N ARG A 282 20.42 -9.23 12.62
CA ARG A 282 19.60 -8.40 13.51
C ARG A 282 19.63 -6.95 13.03
N HIS A 283 18.47 -6.45 12.62
CA HIS A 283 18.31 -5.06 12.21
C HIS A 283 17.84 -4.22 13.40
N PRO A 284 18.58 -3.20 13.86
CA PRO A 284 18.12 -2.36 14.96
C PRO A 284 16.81 -1.64 14.64
N TYR A 285 15.90 -1.56 15.60
CA TYR A 285 14.69 -0.73 15.46
C TYR A 285 15.07 0.77 15.37
N PRO A 286 14.50 1.54 14.42
CA PRO A 286 14.87 2.94 14.22
C PRO A 286 14.64 3.81 15.45
N ASP A 287 15.58 4.71 15.70
CA ASP A 287 15.67 5.54 16.91
C ASP A 287 14.59 6.62 16.98
N GLU A 288 14.18 7.10 15.82
CA GLU A 288 13.21 8.17 15.61
C GLU A 288 11.76 7.68 15.62
N PHE A 289 11.52 6.37 15.49
CA PHE A 289 10.18 5.80 15.48
C PHE A 289 9.57 5.73 16.88
N LEU A 290 8.24 5.60 16.95
CA LEU A 290 7.55 5.47 18.23
C LEU A 290 8.05 4.23 18.98
N CYS A 291 8.27 4.42 20.28
CA CYS A 291 8.77 3.38 21.16
C CYS A 291 7.70 2.32 21.43
N LYS A 292 8.06 1.04 21.26
CA LYS A 292 7.22 -0.16 21.41
C LYS A 292 6.61 -0.43 22.79
N CYS A 293 6.77 0.48 23.75
CA CYS A 293 6.16 0.39 25.07
C CYS A 293 4.89 1.26 25.22
N GLY A 294 4.43 1.90 24.15
CA GLY A 294 3.24 2.76 24.16
C GLY A 294 3.42 4.13 24.78
N SER A 295 4.63 4.49 25.20
CA SER A 295 4.90 5.81 25.79
C SER A 295 4.69 7.02 24.85
N GLU A 296 4.36 6.79 23.58
CA GLU A 296 4.33 7.78 22.48
C GLU A 296 5.65 8.54 22.22
N LYS A 297 6.71 8.24 22.99
CA LYS A 297 8.05 8.82 22.83
C LYS A 297 8.79 8.13 21.70
N ALA A 298 9.76 8.83 21.10
CA ALA A 298 10.73 8.21 20.20
C ALA A 298 11.50 7.10 20.94
N TYR A 299 11.80 6.00 20.25
CA TYR A 299 12.49 4.83 20.81
C TYR A 299 13.83 5.19 21.48
N SER A 300 14.62 6.03 20.82
CA SER A 300 15.88 6.58 21.35
C SER A 300 15.73 7.30 22.69
N LYS A 301 14.59 7.97 22.90
CA LYS A 301 14.29 8.76 24.11
C LYS A 301 13.47 7.98 25.15
N CYS A 302 13.29 6.68 24.94
CA CYS A 302 12.47 5.84 25.81
C CYS A 302 13.19 4.52 26.13
N CYS A 303 12.70 3.38 25.63
CA CYS A 303 13.22 2.07 25.98
C CYS A 303 14.70 1.87 25.61
N LYS A 304 15.20 2.48 24.53
CA LYS A 304 16.62 2.42 24.19
C LYS A 304 17.49 3.01 25.30
N GLY A 305 17.09 4.15 25.88
CA GLY A 305 17.76 4.76 27.03
C GLY A 305 17.68 3.95 28.32
N ARG A 306 16.79 2.95 28.38
CA ARG A 306 16.67 1.98 29.48
C ARG A 306 17.39 0.66 29.17
N ASN A 307 18.30 0.66 28.21
CA ASN A 307 19.04 -0.52 27.76
C ASN A 307 18.15 -1.67 27.26
N MET A 308 16.93 -1.37 26.79
CA MET A 308 16.12 -2.33 26.06
C MET A 308 16.47 -2.26 24.58
N GLN A 309 16.72 -3.42 23.97
CA GLN A 309 16.98 -3.52 22.54
C GLN A 309 15.76 -4.09 21.83
N THR A 310 15.30 -3.38 20.80
CA THR A 310 14.29 -3.84 19.86
C THR A 310 14.96 -4.03 18.51
N VAL A 311 14.71 -5.18 17.89
CA VAL A 311 15.20 -5.53 16.57
C VAL A 311 14.05 -5.81 15.63
N GLU A 312 14.22 -5.42 14.37
CA GLU A 312 13.35 -5.76 13.27
C GLU A 312 13.79 -7.07 12.61
N ARG A 313 12.81 -7.81 12.09
CA ARG A 313 12.98 -9.10 11.43
C ARG A 313 12.04 -9.20 10.24
N TRP A 314 12.43 -9.99 9.25
CA TRP A 314 11.59 -10.34 8.11
C TRP A 314 10.76 -11.59 8.41
N ASN A 315 9.47 -11.56 8.08
CA ASN A 315 8.65 -12.77 8.00
C ASN A 315 8.53 -13.18 6.53
N SER A 316 9.27 -14.19 6.12
CA SER A 316 9.26 -14.70 4.74
C SER A 316 7.95 -15.37 4.35
N LYS A 317 7.19 -15.91 5.31
CA LYS A 317 5.89 -16.55 5.03
C LYS A 317 4.81 -15.51 4.75
N GLU A 318 4.76 -14.47 5.58
CA GLU A 318 3.71 -13.45 5.52
C GLU A 318 4.13 -12.19 4.76
N GLN A 319 5.41 -12.10 4.35
CA GLN A 319 5.96 -11.05 3.48
C GLN A 319 5.91 -9.62 4.08
N TRP A 320 6.19 -9.49 5.39
CA TRP A 320 6.27 -8.20 6.10
C TRP A 320 7.38 -8.16 7.19
N CYS A 321 7.77 -6.95 7.61
CA CYS A 321 8.75 -6.74 8.68
C CYS A 321 8.08 -6.65 10.06
N TYR A 322 8.46 -7.50 11.00
CA TYR A 322 8.01 -7.46 12.39
C TYR A 322 9.14 -7.09 13.34
N TRP A 323 8.84 -6.90 14.62
CA TRP A 323 9.84 -6.59 15.65
C TRP A 323 9.74 -7.53 16.85
N SER A 324 10.86 -7.65 17.55
CA SER A 324 10.98 -8.35 18.85
C SER A 324 11.85 -7.52 19.79
N SER A 325 11.42 -7.39 21.05
CA SER A 325 12.18 -6.67 22.09
C SER A 325 12.84 -7.66 23.05
N MET A 326 14.05 -7.32 23.51
CA MET A 326 14.82 -8.09 24.49
C MET A 326 15.43 -7.15 25.53
N LEU A 327 15.42 -7.58 26.80
CA LEU A 327 16.16 -6.91 27.88
C LEU A 327 17.64 -7.26 27.77
N CYS A 328 18.52 -6.27 27.62
CA CYS A 328 19.95 -6.49 27.67
C CYS A 328 20.43 -6.40 29.12
N LEU A 329 20.61 -7.57 29.75
CA LEU A 329 21.11 -7.67 31.13
C LEU A 329 22.61 -7.34 31.25
N PHE A 330 23.36 -7.26 30.14
CA PHE A 330 24.78 -6.86 30.12
C PHE A 330 25.15 -6.10 28.83
N PRO A 331 26.10 -5.14 28.87
CA PRO A 331 26.65 -4.51 27.68
C PRO A 331 27.71 -5.44 27.06
N ILE A 332 27.28 -6.42 26.26
CA ILE A 332 28.21 -7.33 25.57
C ILE A 332 28.48 -6.80 24.15
N LEU A 333 29.78 -6.66 23.87
CA LEU A 333 30.37 -6.35 22.57
C LEU A 333 29.69 -7.12 21.44
N ILE A 334 29.22 -6.38 20.45
CA ILE A 334 28.47 -6.85 19.28
C ILE A 334 29.43 -7.56 18.32
N HIS A 335 29.92 -8.75 18.64
CA HIS A 335 30.52 -9.66 17.65
C HIS A 335 30.16 -11.10 18.05
N SER A 336 29.53 -11.83 17.13
CA SER A 336 29.17 -13.26 17.19
C SER A 336 28.10 -13.68 18.21
N CYS A 337 26.83 -13.68 17.78
CA CYS A 337 25.86 -14.64 18.29
C CYS A 337 25.05 -15.16 17.11
N SER A 338 25.62 -16.13 16.41
CA SER A 338 25.02 -16.86 15.30
C SER A 338 24.10 -17.98 15.83
N GLN A 339 22.91 -18.04 15.23
CA GLN A 339 22.01 -19.19 15.06
C GLN A 339 21.58 -20.02 16.29
N ASP A 340 20.26 -20.09 16.48
CA ASP A 340 19.49 -21.27 16.87
C ASP A 340 19.94 -22.09 18.10
N SER A 341 20.10 -21.43 19.25
CA SER A 341 19.93 -22.13 20.53
C SER A 341 19.06 -21.35 21.50
N ALA A 342 17.91 -21.95 21.78
CA ALA A 342 16.99 -21.75 22.91
C ALA A 342 17.25 -20.53 23.81
N CYS A 343 16.43 -19.48 23.63
CA CYS A 343 16.09 -18.58 24.73
C CYS A 343 14.57 -18.64 24.96
N SER A 344 14.09 -19.85 25.28
CA SER A 344 12.70 -20.14 25.68
C SER A 344 12.39 -19.65 27.10
N SER A 345 13.31 -18.93 27.76
CA SER A 345 13.19 -18.49 29.16
C SER A 345 12.83 -17.02 29.35
N CYS A 346 12.59 -16.24 28.28
CA CYS A 346 12.17 -14.83 28.41
C CYS A 346 10.69 -14.58 28.06
N TYR A 347 9.93 -15.62 27.69
CA TYR A 347 8.47 -15.58 27.69
C TYR A 347 7.98 -15.89 29.10
N LEU A 348 7.88 -14.88 29.95
CA LEU A 348 6.95 -14.81 31.10
C LEU A 348 7.36 -13.60 31.95
N SER A 349 6.43 -12.63 32.04
CA SER A 349 6.20 -11.67 33.12
C SER A 349 6.08 -10.24 32.62
N ASN A 350 4.86 -9.84 32.29
CA ASN A 350 4.36 -8.47 32.52
C ASN A 350 2.83 -8.51 32.70
N HIS A 351 2.39 -9.35 33.63
CA HIS A 351 1.15 -9.14 34.37
C HIS A 351 1.50 -9.18 35.85
N ALA A 352 0.97 -8.19 36.58
CA ALA A 352 1.09 -7.92 38.01
C ALA A 352 2.29 -7.06 38.46
N LEU A 353 1.97 -6.16 39.41
CA LEU A 353 2.70 -5.02 40.00
C LEU A 353 2.48 -3.72 39.20
N SER A 354 1.53 -2.85 39.54
CA SER A 354 0.98 -2.45 40.85
C SER A 354 -0.53 -2.25 40.84
#